data_AF-A0A9X9A1D7-F1
#
_entry.id   AF-A0A9X9A1D7-F1
#
_cell.length_a   1.000
_cell.length_b   1.000
_cell.length_c   1.000
_cell.angle_alpha   90.00
_cell.angle_beta   90.00
_cell.angle_gamma   90.00
#
_symmetry.space_group_name_H-M   'P 1'
#
loop_
_entity.id
_entity.type
_entity.pdbx_description
1 polymer ?
#
loop_
_entity_poly.entity_id
_entity_poly.type
_entity_poly.pdbx_seq_one_letter_code
_entity_poly.pdbx_strand_id
1 'polypeptide(L)'
;RVGRGIKMTEAGKLLFDKGKFIMQQFDDVYNEIFELKGVKRGVITIGGLLEDLTYLTPYIMKFQQHYPNIVVKIIESEVAVNQIVDKNIDFGITRSAQIPDTLTNTLLYSEELVLVIPKNHPLNEKS
;
A
#
# COMPACT_ATOMS: atom_id res chain seq x y z
N ARG A 1 8.28 -7.59 31.14
CA ARG A 1 6.99 -6.86 31.05
C ARG A 1 7.12 -5.62 31.91
N VAL A 2 7.15 -4.43 31.31
CA VAL A 2 6.99 -3.14 32.00
C VAL A 2 5.62 -2.60 31.57
N GLY A 3 4.88 -1.97 32.48
CA GLY A 3 3.45 -1.68 32.37
C GLY A 3 2.94 -1.34 30.95
N ARG A 4 1.96 -2.12 30.49
CA ARG A 4 1.15 -1.93 29.26
C ARG A 4 1.88 -1.73 27.92
N GLY A 5 3.18 -2.04 27.84
CA GLY A 5 3.91 -2.04 26.57
C GLY A 5 4.92 -3.19 26.48
N ILE A 6 4.98 -3.87 25.32
CA ILE A 6 6.09 -4.76 25.01
C ILE A 6 7.22 -3.86 24.50
N LYS A 7 8.26 -3.66 25.32
CA LYS A 7 9.48 -2.99 24.88
C LYS A 7 10.45 -4.07 24.40
N MET A 8 10.79 -4.04 23.11
CA MET A 8 11.80 -4.95 22.55
C MET A 8 13.17 -4.63 23.16
N THR A 9 13.97 -5.67 23.41
CA THR A 9 15.40 -5.53 23.68
C THR A 9 16.13 -5.21 22.37
N GLU A 10 17.37 -4.73 22.43
CA GLU A 10 18.21 -4.54 21.23
C GLU A 10 18.32 -5.83 20.41
N ALA A 11 18.55 -6.96 21.07
CA ALA A 11 18.55 -8.28 20.43
C ALA A 11 17.18 -8.63 19.83
N GLY A 12 16.08 -8.26 20.49
CA GLY A 12 14.72 -8.47 20.00
C GLY A 12 14.39 -7.64 18.77
N LYS A 13 14.85 -6.39 18.69
CA LYS A 13 14.68 -5.53 17.52
C LYS A 13 15.46 -6.08 16.31
N LEU A 14 16.73 -6.46 16.52
CA LEU A 14 17.54 -7.09 15.48
C LEU A 14 16.91 -8.39 14.97
N LEU A 15 16.43 -9.24 15.88
CA LEU A 15 15.75 -10.48 15.53
C LEU A 15 14.45 -10.22 14.76
N PHE A 16 13.67 -9.21 15.15
CA PHE A 16 12.43 -8.85 14.47
C PHE A 16 12.71 -8.42 13.02
N ASP A 17 13.64 -7.49 12.82
CA ASP A 17 13.97 -6.97 11.49
C ASP A 17 14.51 -8.08 10.57
N LYS A 18 15.43 -8.91 11.08
CA LYS A 18 15.99 -10.04 10.32
C LYS A 18 14.97 -11.15 10.08
N GLY A 19 14.17 -11.49 11.09
CA GLY A 19 13.16 -12.54 11.00
C GLY A 19 12.08 -12.19 10.01
N LYS A 20 11.64 -10.93 9.99
CA LYS A 20 10.67 -10.43 9.02
C LYS A 20 11.17 -10.55 7.59
N PHE A 21 12.41 -10.15 7.34
CA PHE A 21 13.04 -10.32 6.03
C PHE A 21 13.10 -11.79 5.62
N ILE A 22 13.52 -12.70 6.51
CA ILE A 22 13.58 -14.14 6.22
C ILE A 22 12.19 -14.71 5.88
N MET A 23 11.16 -14.35 6.65
CA MET A 23 9.79 -14.80 6.37
C MET A 23 9.31 -14.36 5.00
N GLN A 24 9.60 -13.12 4.61
CA GLN A 24 9.33 -12.63 3.26
C GLN A 24 10.03 -13.43 2.17
N GLN A 25 11.30 -13.78 2.37
CA GLN A 25 12.01 -14.62 1.40
C GLN A 25 11.41 -16.02 1.28
N PHE A 26 10.86 -16.58 2.36
CA PHE A 26 10.11 -17.84 2.26
C PHE A 26 8.82 -17.69 1.46
N ASP A 27 8.06 -16.60 1.68
CA ASP A 27 6.85 -16.32 0.93
C ASP A 27 7.15 -16.14 -0.58
N ASP A 28 8.24 -15.44 -0.91
CA ASP A 28 8.72 -15.26 -2.29
C ASP A 28 9.02 -16.61 -2.96
N VAL A 29 9.79 -17.48 -2.30
CA VAL A 29 10.11 -18.83 -2.81
C VAL A 29 8.85 -19.68 -3.00
N TYR A 30 7.90 -19.61 -2.07
CA TYR A 30 6.63 -20.31 -2.21
C TYR A 30 5.87 -19.84 -3.46
N ASN A 31 5.80 -18.52 -3.68
CA ASN A 31 5.14 -17.96 -4.86
C ASN A 31 5.82 -18.42 -6.15
N GLU A 32 7.16 -18.36 -6.24
CA GLU A 32 7.92 -18.83 -7.42
C GLU A 32 7.64 -20.30 -7.75
N ILE A 33 7.59 -21.18 -6.74
CA ILE A 33 7.28 -22.61 -6.93
C ILE A 33 5.86 -22.81 -7.48
N PHE A 34 4.89 -22.01 -7.05
CA PHE A 34 3.51 -22.12 -7.55
C PHE A 34 3.34 -21.50 -8.94
N GLU A 35 4.08 -20.44 -9.27
CA GLU A 35 4.14 -19.89 -10.62
C GLU A 35 4.66 -20.92 -11.63
N LEU A 36 5.69 -21.70 -11.27
CA LEU A 36 6.18 -22.81 -12.10
C LEU A 36 5.11 -23.88 -12.36
N LYS A 37 4.11 -24.02 -11.49
CA LYS A 37 2.97 -24.93 -11.65
C LYS A 37 1.80 -24.30 -12.43
N GLY A 38 1.97 -23.09 -12.96
CA GLY A 38 0.92 -22.34 -13.66
C GLY A 38 -0.17 -21.80 -12.74
N VAL A 39 0.01 -21.85 -11.42
CA VAL A 39 -0.95 -21.35 -10.44
C VAL A 39 -0.47 -20.00 -9.94
N LYS A 40 -1.03 -18.92 -10.48
CA LYS A 40 -0.79 -17.57 -9.95
C LYS A 40 -1.50 -17.40 -8.61
N ARG A 41 -0.78 -17.63 -7.52
CA ARG A 41 -1.24 -17.49 -6.13
C ARG A 41 -0.28 -16.56 -5.39
N GLY A 42 -0.80 -15.81 -4.43
CA GLY A 42 0.00 -14.89 -3.62
C GLY A 42 -0.88 -13.87 -2.90
N VAL A 43 -0.26 -13.05 -2.06
CA VAL A 43 -0.90 -11.89 -1.44
C VAL A 43 -0.26 -10.65 -2.06
N ILE A 44 -1.08 -9.76 -2.60
CA ILE A 44 -0.64 -8.42 -3.03
C ILE A 44 -1.22 -7.43 -2.02
N THR A 45 -0.36 -6.66 -1.36
CA THR A 45 -0.74 -5.62 -0.41
C THR A 45 -0.60 -4.25 -1.06
N ILE A 46 -1.71 -3.52 -1.14
CA ILE A 46 -1.79 -2.16 -1.69
C ILE A 46 -2.06 -1.20 -0.53
N GLY A 47 -1.19 -0.20 -0.38
CA GLY A 47 -1.33 0.86 0.62
C GLY A 47 -1.65 2.21 -0.01
N GLY A 48 -2.49 3.01 0.63
CA GLY A 48 -2.82 4.37 0.18
C GLY A 48 -3.85 5.04 1.06
N LEU A 49 -4.29 6.24 0.70
CA LEU A 49 -5.40 6.91 1.38
C LEU A 49 -6.72 6.21 1.04
N LEU A 50 -7.65 6.19 1.98
CA LEU A 50 -8.91 5.46 1.85
C LEU A 50 -9.73 5.90 0.63
N GLU A 51 -9.74 7.21 0.35
CA GLU A 51 -10.40 7.79 -0.81
C GLU A 51 -9.83 7.24 -2.13
N ASP A 52 -8.51 7.27 -2.31
CA ASP A 52 -7.82 6.75 -3.49
C ASP A 52 -8.07 5.24 -3.68
N LEU A 53 -8.01 4.48 -2.59
CA LEU A 53 -8.24 3.03 -2.60
C LEU A 53 -9.69 2.67 -2.95
N THR A 54 -10.65 3.51 -2.54
CA THR A 54 -12.07 3.32 -2.88
C THR A 54 -12.26 3.43 -4.39
N TYR A 55 -11.63 4.41 -5.05
CA TYR A 55 -11.65 4.56 -6.51
C TYR A 55 -11.09 3.34 -7.25
N LEU A 56 -10.14 2.61 -6.67
CA LEU A 56 -9.55 1.42 -7.29
C LEU A 56 -10.38 0.14 -7.14
N THR A 57 -11.39 0.13 -6.25
CA THR A 57 -12.16 -1.07 -5.92
C THR A 57 -12.72 -1.81 -7.15
N PRO A 58 -13.34 -1.15 -8.16
CA PRO A 58 -13.85 -1.84 -9.35
C PRO A 58 -12.75 -2.55 -10.16
N TYR A 59 -11.56 -1.97 -10.23
CA TYR A 59 -10.42 -2.54 -10.95
C TYR A 59 -9.84 -3.74 -10.21
N ILE A 60 -9.76 -3.66 -8.88
CA ILE A 60 -9.34 -4.77 -8.01
C ILE A 60 -10.32 -5.94 -8.16
N MET A 61 -11.63 -5.69 -8.15
CA MET A 61 -12.64 -6.74 -8.38
C MET A 61 -12.46 -7.42 -9.74
N LYS A 62 -12.25 -6.65 -10.81
CA LYS A 62 -11.98 -7.19 -12.15
C LYS A 62 -10.69 -8.00 -12.19
N PHE A 63 -9.64 -7.55 -11.50
CA PHE A 63 -8.39 -8.30 -11.37
C PHE A 63 -8.61 -9.64 -10.66
N GLN A 64 -9.32 -9.66 -9.53
CA GLN A 64 -9.60 -10.88 -8.78
C GLN A 64 -10.46 -11.89 -9.58
N GLN A 65 -11.33 -11.43 -10.47
CA GLN A 65 -12.06 -12.32 -11.37
C GLN A 65 -11.14 -13.06 -12.35
N HIS A 66 -10.09 -12.40 -12.85
CA HIS A 66 -9.12 -13.01 -13.76
C HIS A 66 -8.06 -13.83 -13.02
N TYR A 67 -7.80 -13.48 -11.76
CA TYR A 67 -6.78 -14.12 -10.91
C TYR A 67 -7.38 -14.52 -9.54
N PRO A 68 -8.29 -15.52 -9.49
CA PRO A 68 -9.04 -15.87 -8.29
C PRO A 68 -8.18 -16.42 -7.14
N ASN A 69 -6.96 -16.87 -7.45
CA ASN A 69 -6.03 -17.41 -6.46
C ASN A 69 -5.10 -16.33 -5.86
N ILE A 70 -5.19 -15.07 -6.32
CA ILE A 70 -4.44 -13.94 -5.76
C ILE A 70 -5.33 -13.20 -4.76
N VAL A 71 -4.85 -13.08 -3.52
CA VAL A 71 -5.50 -12.28 -2.49
C VAL A 71 -4.98 -10.85 -2.58
N VAL A 72 -5.87 -9.89 -2.78
CA VAL A 72 -5.52 -8.46 -2.72
C VAL A 72 -5.90 -7.93 -1.36
N LYS A 73 -4.91 -7.48 -0.59
CA LYS A 73 -5.08 -6.83 0.70
C LYS A 73 -4.95 -5.32 0.51
N ILE A 74 -5.95 -4.59 0.98
CA ILE A 74 -5.95 -3.14 0.97
C ILE A 74 -5.66 -2.65 2.38
N ILE A 75 -4.72 -1.73 2.54
CA ILE A 75 -4.43 -1.08 3.82
C ILE A 75 -4.44 0.43 3.67
N GLU A 76 -5.05 1.11 4.63
CA GLU A 76 -4.95 2.56 4.73
C GLU A 76 -3.53 2.94 5.18
N SER A 77 -2.92 3.91 4.48
CA SER A 77 -1.57 4.37 4.77
C SER A 77 -1.31 5.78 4.24
N GLU A 78 -0.97 6.69 5.15
CA GLU A 78 -0.47 8.03 4.80
C GLU A 78 1.03 8.00 4.39
N VAL A 79 1.74 6.91 4.70
CA VAL A 79 3.19 6.75 4.52
C VAL A 79 3.53 5.60 3.57
N ALA A 80 2.73 5.44 2.51
CA ALA A 80 2.85 4.33 1.56
C ALA A 80 4.26 4.19 0.97
N VAL A 81 4.95 5.29 0.64
CA VAL A 81 6.33 5.27 0.12
C VAL A 81 7.28 4.58 1.09
N ASN A 82 7.27 4.95 2.37
CA ASN A 82 8.12 4.33 3.40
C ASN A 82 7.76 2.85 3.58
N GLN A 83 6.47 2.53 3.51
CA GLN A 83 6.02 1.14 3.60
C GLN A 83 6.46 0.29 2.41
N ILE A 84 6.57 0.82 1.20
CA ILE A 84 7.17 0.09 0.07
C ILE A 84 8.65 -0.15 0.33
N VAL A 85 9.38 0.88 0.77
CA VAL A 85 10.83 0.77 1.08
C VAL A 85 11.09 -0.29 2.15
N ASP A 86 10.27 -0.32 3.20
CA ASP A 86 10.33 -1.30 4.28
C ASP A 86 9.75 -2.67 3.90
N LYS A 87 9.31 -2.84 2.65
CA LYS A 87 8.63 -4.04 2.12
C LYS A 87 7.36 -4.41 2.90
N ASN A 88 6.70 -3.48 3.55
CA ASN A 88 5.43 -3.72 4.23
C ASN A 88 4.25 -3.85 3.28
N ILE A 89 4.36 -3.25 2.10
CA ILE A 89 3.38 -3.28 1.02
C ILE A 89 4.11 -3.47 -0.32
N ASP A 90 3.38 -3.99 -1.31
CA ASP A 90 3.90 -4.23 -2.65
C ASP A 90 3.69 -3.00 -3.55
N PHE A 91 2.55 -2.32 -3.40
CA PHE A 91 2.20 -1.11 -4.15
C PHE A 91 1.70 -0.01 -3.22
N GLY A 92 2.08 1.23 -3.52
CA GLY A 92 1.65 2.42 -2.80
C GLY A 92 1.00 3.43 -3.73
N ILE A 93 -0.16 3.95 -3.33
CA ILE A 93 -0.79 5.13 -3.93
C ILE A 93 -0.49 6.32 -3.04
N THR A 94 0.07 7.36 -3.63
CA THR A 94 0.52 8.52 -2.88
C THR A 94 0.43 9.79 -3.71
N ARG A 95 0.22 10.91 -3.03
CA ARG A 95 0.36 12.26 -3.57
C ARG A 95 1.77 12.84 -3.32
N SER A 96 2.69 12.06 -2.74
CA SER A 96 4.05 12.52 -2.44
C SER A 96 4.79 12.86 -3.73
N ALA A 97 5.29 14.09 -3.80
CA ALA A 97 6.21 14.50 -4.86
C ALA A 97 7.63 13.91 -4.69
N GLN A 98 7.95 13.43 -3.48
CA GLN A 98 9.25 12.86 -3.17
C GLN A 98 9.13 11.33 -3.17
N ILE A 99 9.61 10.72 -4.25
CA ILE A 99 9.70 9.27 -4.41
C ILE A 99 11.18 8.93 -4.65
N PRO A 100 11.77 8.01 -3.86
CA PRO A 100 13.15 7.58 -4.08
C PRO A 100 13.37 6.99 -5.48
N ASP A 101 14.53 7.24 -6.09
CA ASP A 101 14.90 6.70 -7.41
C ASP A 101 14.95 5.16 -7.46
N THR A 102 15.00 4.50 -6.29
CA THR A 102 14.93 3.05 -6.16
C THR A 102 13.52 2.50 -6.41
N LEU A 103 12.50 3.35 -6.46
CA LEU A 103 11.12 2.98 -6.72
C LEU A 103 10.68 3.47 -8.10
N THR A 104 9.93 2.63 -8.80
CA THR A 104 9.22 3.07 -10.01
C THR A 104 7.90 3.73 -9.60
N ASN A 105 7.59 4.87 -10.22
CA ASN A 105 6.32 5.54 -10.06
C ASN A 105 5.65 5.81 -11.41
N THR A 106 4.33 5.96 -11.38
CA THR A 106 3.53 6.31 -12.55
C THR A 106 2.39 7.23 -12.12
N LEU A 107 2.07 8.23 -12.94
CA LEU A 107 0.94 9.11 -12.68
C LEU A 107 -0.35 8.31 -12.86
N LEU A 108 -1.11 8.13 -11.78
CA LEU A 108 -2.36 7.38 -11.82
C LEU A 108 -3.54 8.25 -12.28
N TYR A 109 -3.67 9.45 -11.72
CA TYR A 109 -4.60 10.49 -12.12
C TYR A 109 -4.14 11.84 -11.55
N SER A 110 -4.72 12.92 -12.07
CA SER A 110 -4.63 14.26 -11.50
C SER A 110 -6.01 14.68 -11.00
N GLU A 111 -6.06 15.30 -9.84
CA GLU A 111 -7.26 15.91 -9.28
C GLU A 111 -7.14 17.43 -9.30
N GLU A 112 -8.27 18.12 -9.50
CA GLU A 112 -8.32 19.58 -9.43
C GLU A 112 -8.72 20.00 -8.02
N LEU A 113 -7.93 20.88 -7.40
CA LEU A 113 -8.27 21.48 -6.12
C LEU A 113 -9.29 22.60 -6.35
N VAL A 114 -10.53 22.33 -5.97
CA VAL A 114 -11.64 23.28 -6.08
C VAL A 114 -12.07 23.82 -4.73
N LEU A 115 -12.47 25.08 -4.70
CA LEU A 115 -13.06 25.71 -3.52
C LEU A 115 -14.59 25.49 -3.54
N VAL A 116 -15.11 24.81 -2.52
CA VAL A 116 -16.56 24.63 -2.34
C VAL A 116 -17.06 25.65 -1.32
N ILE A 117 -17.95 26.55 -1.73
CA ILE A 117 -18.60 27.54 -0.86
C ILE A 117 -20.12 27.37 -0.85
N PRO A 118 -20.81 27.76 0.25
CA PRO A 118 -22.26 27.86 0.26
C PRO A 118 -22.77 28.75 -0.88
N LYS A 119 -23.92 28.42 -1.45
CA LYS A 119 -24.51 29.16 -2.59
C LYS A 119 -24.63 30.68 -2.33
N ASN A 120 -24.92 31.05 -1.08
CA ASN A 120 -25.12 32.44 -0.65
C ASN A 120 -23.86 33.07 -0.02
N HIS A 121 -22.68 32.49 -0.23
CA HIS A 121 -21.45 33.01 0.36
C HIS A 121 -20.97 34.26 -0.40
N PRO A 122 -20.50 35.35 0.27
CA PRO A 122 -20.09 36.59 -0.39
C PRO A 122 -19.00 36.45 -1.47
N LEU A 123 -18.18 35.39 -1.40
CA LEU A 123 -17.17 35.10 -2.43
C LEU A 123 -17.77 34.67 -3.78
N ASN A 124 -19.04 34.27 -3.81
CA ASN A 124 -19.74 33.88 -5.04
C ASN A 124 -20.04 35.09 -5.95
N GLU A 125 -19.92 36.32 -5.43
CA GLU A 125 -20.07 37.56 -6.19
C GLU A 125 -18.75 38.05 -6.83
N LYS A 126 -17.64 37.34 -6.59
CA LYS A 126 -16.29 37.73 -7.05
C LYS A 126 -15.68 36.78 -8.08
N SER A 127 -16.49 35.87 -8.66
CA SER A 127 -16.09 34.98 -9.76
C SER A 127 -16.47 35.56 -11.11
#